data_AF-A0A1A5YLL2-F1
#
_entry.id   AF-A0A1A5YLL2-F1
#
_cell.length_a   1.000
_cell.length_b   1.000
_cell.length_c   1.000
_cell.angle_alpha   90.00
_cell.angle_beta   90.00
_cell.angle_gamma   90.00
#
_symmetry.space_group_name_H-M   'P 1'
#
loop_
_entity.id
_entity.type
_entity.pdbx_description
1 polymer ?
#
loop_
_entity_poly.entity_id
_entity_poly.type
_entity_poly.pdbx_seq_one_letter_code
_entity_poly.pdbx_strand_id
1 'polypeptide(L)'
;MAKTTRGKGLWKTPSRGRGICPLCLSTRVKLLYSATNSEGKLLKVCKKCNSVDAATADKAVPTEHLGYRRKHRKELNRQKAAR
;
A
#
# COMPACT_ATOMS: atom_id res chain seq x y z
N MET A 1 7.50 -6.39 -26.12
CA MET A 1 7.61 -5.36 -25.05
C MET A 1 9.01 -4.72 -25.06
N ALA A 2 9.12 -3.45 -25.43
CA ALA A 2 10.38 -2.72 -25.35
C ALA A 2 10.89 -2.65 -23.90
N LYS A 3 12.17 -3.00 -23.67
CA LYS A 3 12.80 -3.00 -22.33
C LYS A 3 13.14 -1.59 -21.85
N THR A 4 13.24 -0.62 -22.76
CA THR A 4 13.72 0.75 -22.54
C THR A 4 12.82 1.62 -21.65
N THR A 5 11.53 1.29 -21.55
CA THR A 5 10.55 2.04 -20.73
C THR A 5 10.14 1.29 -19.46
N ARG A 6 10.63 0.05 -19.24
CA ARG A 6 10.29 -0.72 -18.05
C ARG A 6 10.79 -0.01 -16.78
N GLY A 7 9.87 0.24 -15.85
CA GLY A 7 10.18 0.81 -14.53
C GLY A 7 10.33 2.34 -14.48
N LYS A 8 10.43 3.05 -15.62
CA LYS A 8 10.50 4.53 -15.63
C LYS A 8 9.28 5.19 -14.96
N GLY A 9 8.09 4.61 -15.12
CA GLY A 9 6.87 5.09 -14.46
C GLY A 9 6.94 5.03 -12.93
N LEU A 10 7.69 4.07 -12.36
CA LEU A 10 7.85 3.94 -10.91
C LEU A 10 8.70 5.05 -10.32
N TRP A 11 9.63 5.64 -11.08
CA TRP A 11 10.50 6.69 -10.57
C TRP A 11 9.75 7.97 -10.20
N LYS A 12 8.63 8.24 -10.88
CA LYS A 12 7.75 9.38 -10.59
C LYS A 12 6.85 9.16 -9.37
N THR A 13 6.72 7.92 -8.90
CA THR A 13 5.88 7.60 -7.75
C THR A 13 6.64 7.77 -6.43
N PRO A 14 5.98 8.20 -5.34
CA PRO A 14 6.62 8.36 -4.05
C PRO A 14 7.31 7.06 -3.62
N SER A 15 8.55 7.18 -3.13
CA SER A 15 9.38 6.05 -2.72
C SER A 15 9.52 4.94 -3.79
N ARG A 16 9.48 5.31 -5.08
CA ARG A 16 9.55 4.38 -6.22
C ARG A 16 8.43 3.32 -6.20
N GLY A 17 7.26 3.69 -5.69
CA GLY A 17 6.07 2.84 -5.62
C GLY A 17 6.10 1.87 -4.43
N ARG A 18 6.99 2.11 -3.46
CA ARG A 18 7.08 1.33 -2.23
C ARG A 18 6.45 2.10 -1.08
N GLY A 19 5.72 1.42 -0.22
CA GLY A 19 5.08 2.03 0.93
C GLY A 19 4.66 1.00 1.96
N ILE A 20 3.68 1.37 2.77
CA ILE A 20 3.03 0.49 3.73
C ILE A 20 1.69 0.10 3.12
N CYS A 21 1.38 -1.19 3.08
CA CYS A 21 0.10 -1.63 2.56
C CYS A 21 -1.03 -1.25 3.53
N PRO A 22 -2.08 -0.56 3.10
CA PRO A 22 -3.19 -0.17 3.98
C PRO A 22 -4.01 -1.38 4.46
N LEU A 23 -3.90 -2.52 3.78
CA LEU A 23 -4.62 -3.76 4.08
C LEU A 23 -3.83 -4.81 4.83
N CYS A 24 -2.51 -4.77 4.94
CA CYS A 24 -1.75 -5.76 5.72
C CYS A 24 -0.61 -5.14 6.52
N LEU A 25 -0.45 -3.82 6.45
CA LEU A 25 0.60 -3.05 7.13
C LEU A 25 2.02 -3.58 6.85
N SER A 26 2.18 -4.32 5.74
CA SER A 26 3.49 -4.76 5.25
C SER A 26 4.27 -3.54 4.79
N THR A 27 5.48 -3.38 5.31
CA THR A 27 6.31 -2.20 5.06
C THR A 27 7.25 -2.39 3.88
N ARG A 28 7.68 -1.29 3.22
CA ARG A 28 8.60 -1.30 2.04
C ARG A 28 8.12 -2.15 0.85
N VAL A 29 6.82 -2.47 0.80
CA VAL A 29 6.22 -3.32 -0.24
C VAL A 29 5.77 -2.48 -1.43
N LYS A 30 5.76 -3.07 -2.63
CA LYS A 30 5.25 -2.41 -3.85
C LYS A 30 3.73 -2.24 -3.76
N LEU A 31 3.25 -1.00 -3.88
CA LEU A 31 1.82 -0.61 -3.88
C LEU A 31 1.35 -0.33 -5.31
N LEU A 32 1.44 -1.33 -6.17
CA LEU A 32 1.16 -1.21 -7.61
C LEU A 32 -0.16 -1.87 -8.02
N TYR A 33 -0.77 -2.61 -7.11
CA TYR A 33 -2.02 -3.31 -7.35
C TYR A 33 -3.17 -2.47 -6.81
N SER A 34 -4.38 -2.73 -7.30
CA SER A 34 -5.58 -1.99 -6.91
C SER A 34 -6.61 -2.97 -6.35
N ALA A 35 -7.13 -2.66 -5.16
CA ALA A 35 -8.33 -3.30 -4.63
C ALA A 35 -9.49 -2.30 -4.68
N THR A 36 -10.69 -2.79 -4.95
CA THR A 36 -11.93 -2.00 -4.92
C THR A 36 -12.60 -2.15 -3.57
N ASN A 37 -12.90 -1.01 -2.94
CA ASN A 37 -13.75 -0.98 -1.75
C ASN A 37 -15.22 -1.12 -2.14
N SER A 38 -16.08 -1.37 -1.14
CA SER A 38 -17.53 -1.43 -1.32
C SER A 38 -18.12 -0.12 -1.84
N GLU A 39 -17.45 1.00 -1.57
CA GLU A 39 -17.79 2.34 -2.10
C GLU A 39 -17.32 2.57 -3.55
N GLY A 40 -16.70 1.58 -4.20
CA GLY A 40 -16.15 1.71 -5.56
C GLY A 40 -14.81 2.46 -5.66
N LYS A 41 -14.21 2.85 -4.53
CA LYS A 41 -12.90 3.52 -4.49
C LYS A 41 -11.76 2.52 -4.76
N LEU A 42 -10.82 2.93 -5.61
CA LEU A 42 -9.62 2.16 -5.94
C LEU A 42 -8.49 2.47 -4.96
N LEU A 43 -8.14 1.48 -4.13
CA LEU A 43 -7.03 1.58 -3.18
C LEU A 43 -5.76 0.94 -3.73
N LYS A 44 -4.62 1.63 -3.61
CA LYS A 44 -3.32 1.05 -3.96
C LYS A 44 -2.84 0.09 -2.87
N VAL A 45 -2.72 -1.19 -3.23
CA VAL A 45 -2.43 -2.30 -2.33
C VAL A 45 -1.21 -3.11 -2.78
N CYS A 46 -0.74 -3.99 -1.91
CA CYS A 46 0.34 -4.91 -2.23
C CYS A 46 -0.17 -6.10 -3.06
N LYS A 47 0.74 -6.81 -3.73
CA LYS A 47 0.41 -7.99 -4.56
C LYS A 47 -0.46 -9.03 -3.85
N LYS A 48 -0.20 -9.28 -2.56
CA LYS A 48 -0.93 -10.27 -1.77
C LYS A 48 -2.37 -9.85 -1.48
N CYS A 49 -2.62 -8.55 -1.42
CA CYS A 49 -3.93 -8.00 -1.09
C CYS A 49 -4.71 -7.56 -2.34
N ASN A 50 -4.33 -8.04 -3.52
CA ASN A 50 -5.05 -7.75 -4.77
C ASN A 50 -6.32 -8.60 -4.92
N SER A 51 -6.37 -9.77 -4.28
CA SER A 51 -7.45 -10.76 -4.43
C SER A 51 -8.33 -10.85 -3.18
N VAL A 52 -8.43 -9.77 -2.40
CA VAL A 52 -9.22 -9.77 -1.16
C VAL A 52 -10.60 -9.21 -1.44
N ASP A 53 -11.60 -9.72 -0.72
CA ASP A 53 -12.98 -9.27 -0.84
C ASP A 53 -13.14 -7.79 -0.48
N ALA A 54 -14.15 -7.15 -1.07
CA ALA A 54 -14.48 -5.74 -0.84
C ALA A 54 -14.65 -5.43 0.66
N ALA A 55 -15.30 -6.33 1.42
CA ALA A 55 -15.48 -6.19 2.88
C ALA A 55 -14.15 -6.10 3.66
N THR A 56 -13.08 -6.72 3.15
CA THR A 56 -11.75 -6.59 3.77
C THR A 56 -11.03 -5.35 3.26
N ALA A 57 -11.29 -4.92 2.02
CA ALA A 57 -10.75 -3.69 1.45
C ALA A 57 -11.25 -2.44 2.21
N ASP A 58 -12.48 -2.50 2.76
CA ASP A 58 -13.06 -1.44 3.58
C ASP A 58 -12.30 -1.21 4.90
N LYS A 59 -11.60 -2.22 5.42
CA LYS A 59 -10.76 -2.12 6.65
C LYS A 59 -9.42 -1.42 6.40
N ALA A 60 -9.27 -0.71 5.28
CA ALA A 60 -8.04 -0.02 4.91
C ALA A 60 -7.73 1.13 5.88
N VAL A 61 -6.50 1.14 6.39
CA VAL A 61 -6.00 2.23 7.24
C VAL A 61 -5.33 3.30 6.37
N PRO A 62 -5.54 4.62 6.62
CA PRO A 62 -4.80 5.67 5.94
C PRO A 62 -3.31 5.61 6.30
N THR A 63 -2.45 5.39 5.30
CA THR A 63 -1.01 5.16 5.50
C THR A 63 -0.13 6.35 5.10
N GLU A 64 -0.72 7.47 4.69
CA GLU A 64 0.00 8.64 4.17
C GLU A 64 1.02 9.21 5.17
N HIS A 65 0.69 9.19 6.46
CA HIS A 65 1.54 9.71 7.54
C HIS A 65 2.60 8.71 8.04
N LEU A 66 2.56 7.45 7.60
CA LEU A 66 3.43 6.38 8.13
C LEU A 66 4.77 6.29 7.38
N GLY A 67 5.15 7.36 6.69
CA GLY A 67 6.37 7.46 5.89
C GLY A 67 7.58 6.83 6.60
N TYR A 68 8.16 5.82 5.94
CA TYR A 68 9.14 4.85 6.43
C TYR A 68 10.47 5.48 6.88
N ARG A 69 10.44 6.31 7.93
CA ARG A 69 11.58 6.71 8.76
C ARG A 69 11.36 6.10 10.14
N ARG A 70 12.46 5.74 10.84
CA ARG A 70 12.44 5.17 12.22
C ARG A 70 11.44 5.88 13.16
N LYS A 71 11.22 7.19 12.96
CA LYS A 71 10.27 8.05 13.68
C LYS A 71 8.83 7.50 13.74
N HIS A 72 8.33 6.85 12.69
CA HIS A 72 6.95 6.36 12.61
C HIS A 72 6.79 4.86 12.96
N ARG A 73 7.85 4.19 13.47
CA ARG A 73 7.77 2.75 13.81
C ARG A 73 6.84 2.45 14.98
N LYS A 74 6.79 3.33 15.99
CA LYS A 74 5.87 3.17 17.13
C LYS A 74 4.40 3.23 16.68
N GLU A 75 4.06 4.18 15.81
CA GLU A 75 2.70 4.36 15.31
C GLU A 75 2.23 3.19 14.44
N LEU A 76 3.10 2.70 13.55
CA LEU A 76 2.82 1.48 12.79
C LEU A 76 2.56 0.27 13.70
N ASN A 77 3.32 0.12 14.77
CA ASN A 77 3.14 -0.99 15.72
C ASN A 77 1.82 -0.88 16.48
N ARG A 78 1.38 0.34 16.84
CA ARG A 78 0.05 0.57 17.44
C ARG A 78 -1.07 0.15 16.48
N GLN A 79 -1.00 0.57 15.23
CA GLN A 79 -2.01 0.20 14.22
C GLN A 79 -2.05 -1.30 13.92
N LYS A 80 -0.92 -1.99 14.02
CA LYS A 80 -0.88 -3.46 13.93
C LYS A 80 -1.49 -4.16 15.15
N ALA A 81 -1.38 -3.56 16.34
CA ALA A 81 -1.94 -4.11 17.57
C ALA A 81 -3.45 -3.85 17.69
N ALA A 82 -3.95 -2.78 17.05
CA ALA A 82 -5.37 -2.39 17.07
C ALA A 82 -6.24 -3.16 16.05
N ARG A 83 -5.65 -4.10 15.31
CA ARG A 83 -6.28 -4.81 14.20
C ARG A 83 -6.31 -6.31 14.46
#